data_AF-A0A9X3X368-F1
#
_entry.id   AF-A0A9X3X368-F1
#
_cell.length_a   1.000
_cell.length_b   1.000
_cell.length_c   1.000
_cell.angle_alpha   90.00
_cell.angle_beta   90.00
_cell.angle_gamma   90.00
#
_symmetry.space_group_name_H-M   'P 1'
#
loop_
_entity.id
_entity.type
_entity.pdbx_description
1 polymer ?
#
loop_
_entity_poly.entity_id
_entity_poly.type
_entity_poly.pdbx_seq_one_letter_code
_entity_poly.pdbx_strand_id
1 'polypeptide(L)'
;MQFLNDLDIGEMIAITEQWTGALKPVFLGIAELAPLLPRVEEDHGALVNARAGSSAETALRALSDQAKALDSRHDHLQRALHFGLRAAKEALLGQDPPDVALAEAIDAAHEKLLPTGLEVVKASYESEAGNAVQMAQLAKKELSGVLEQIRVLPNVSALDLVLQIGTVGASLGAVEQKKSMTAVAAAKEEIPAAEVRRRMRT
;
A
#
# COMPACT_ATOMS: atom_id res chain seq x y z
N MET A 1 -6.51 40.89 -19.07
CA MET A 1 -7.04 39.53 -18.86
C MET A 1 -6.07 38.81 -17.93
N GLN A 2 -6.10 39.14 -16.63
CA GLN A 2 -5.05 38.76 -15.66
C GLN A 2 -5.41 37.44 -14.92
N PHE A 3 -6.71 37.14 -14.78
CA PHE A 3 -7.24 36.01 -14.01
C PHE A 3 -6.92 34.60 -14.54
N LEU A 4 -6.62 34.43 -15.83
CA LEU A 4 -6.29 33.09 -16.40
C LEU A 4 -4.81 32.70 -16.19
N ASN A 5 -3.94 33.66 -15.86
CA ASN A 5 -2.52 33.39 -15.62
C ASN A 5 -2.22 32.91 -14.19
N ASP A 6 -3.20 33.05 -13.28
CA ASP A 6 -3.04 32.77 -11.86
C ASP A 6 -3.67 31.43 -11.44
N LEU A 7 -4.27 30.68 -12.38
CA LEU A 7 -4.82 29.36 -12.10
C LEU A 7 -3.72 28.31 -12.05
N ASP A 8 -3.74 27.44 -11.03
CA ASP A 8 -2.90 26.25 -11.01
C ASP A 8 -3.44 25.17 -11.96
N ILE A 9 -2.61 24.19 -12.32
CA ILE A 9 -3.01 23.12 -13.26
C ILE A 9 -4.21 22.29 -12.75
N GLY A 10 -4.33 22.12 -11.43
CA GLY A 10 -5.44 21.43 -10.78
C GLY A 10 -6.74 22.22 -10.90
N GLU A 11 -6.69 23.54 -10.72
CA GLU A 11 -7.83 24.43 -10.93
C GLU A 11 -8.25 24.46 -12.41
N MET A 12 -7.29 24.52 -13.34
CA MET A 12 -7.56 24.44 -14.78
C MET A 12 -8.24 23.10 -15.15
N ILE A 13 -7.77 21.98 -14.57
CA ILE A 13 -8.38 20.66 -14.76
C ILE A 13 -9.80 20.64 -14.17
N ALA A 14 -9.99 21.12 -12.94
CA ALA A 14 -11.29 21.11 -12.28
C ALA A 14 -12.35 21.91 -13.06
N ILE A 15 -11.97 23.05 -13.64
CA ILE A 15 -12.85 23.86 -14.48
C ILE A 15 -13.19 23.14 -15.79
N THR A 16 -12.18 22.61 -16.47
CA THR A 16 -12.36 21.95 -17.78
C THR A 16 -13.05 20.58 -17.67
N GLU A 17 -12.91 19.89 -16.53
CA GLU A 17 -13.62 18.64 -16.22
C GLU A 17 -15.15 18.85 -16.21
N GLN A 18 -15.62 19.98 -15.68
CA GLN A 18 -17.05 20.29 -15.70
C GLN A 18 -17.57 20.46 -17.13
N TRP A 19 -16.80 21.11 -18.00
CA TRP A 19 -17.19 21.35 -19.40
C TRP A 19 -17.15 20.10 -20.27
N THR A 20 -16.24 19.18 -20.00
CA THR A 20 -16.12 17.89 -20.69
C THR A 20 -17.03 16.81 -20.10
N GLY A 21 -17.46 16.98 -18.85
CA GLY A 21 -18.37 16.09 -18.12
C GLY A 21 -19.78 16.65 -17.95
N ALA A 22 -20.15 16.98 -16.70
CA ALA A 22 -21.54 17.26 -16.31
C ALA A 22 -22.19 18.44 -17.06
N LEU A 23 -21.42 19.47 -17.43
CA LEU A 23 -21.91 20.65 -18.15
C LEU A 23 -21.74 20.56 -19.67
N LYS A 24 -21.27 19.44 -20.21
CA LYS A 24 -21.12 19.23 -21.66
C LYS A 24 -22.40 19.53 -22.46
N PRO A 25 -23.61 19.13 -22.02
CA PRO A 25 -24.85 19.48 -22.74
C PRO A 25 -25.12 20.99 -22.78
N VAL A 26 -24.78 21.71 -21.71
CA VAL A 26 -24.92 23.18 -21.63
C VAL A 26 -23.91 23.86 -22.53
N PHE A 27 -22.66 23.37 -22.53
CA PHE A 27 -21.58 23.87 -23.38
C PHE A 27 -21.94 23.74 -24.87
N LEU A 28 -22.50 22.60 -25.28
CA LEU A 28 -22.98 22.36 -26.65
C LEU A 28 -24.24 23.15 -27.01
N GLY A 29 -25.02 23.60 -26.03
CA GLY A 29 -26.21 24.41 -26.23
C GLY A 29 -25.93 25.85 -26.65
N ILE A 30 -24.68 26.31 -26.53
CA ILE A 30 -24.24 27.66 -26.93
C ILE A 30 -23.55 27.55 -28.30
N ALA A 31 -24.20 28.09 -29.33
CA ALA A 31 -23.78 27.92 -30.73
C ALA A 31 -22.34 28.40 -31.00
N GLU A 32 -21.90 29.45 -30.31
CA GLU A 32 -20.56 30.02 -30.41
C GLU A 32 -19.49 29.15 -29.73
N LEU A 33 -19.86 28.35 -28.72
CA LEU A 33 -18.93 27.52 -27.96
C LEU A 33 -18.86 26.09 -28.48
N ALA A 34 -19.94 25.57 -29.06
CA ALA A 34 -19.99 24.19 -29.56
C ALA A 34 -18.79 23.80 -30.47
N PRO A 35 -18.32 24.66 -31.41
CA PRO A 35 -17.15 24.33 -32.24
C PRO A 35 -15.83 24.26 -31.46
N LEU A 36 -15.75 24.83 -30.26
CA LEU A 36 -14.56 24.84 -29.41
C LEU A 36 -14.43 23.58 -28.55
N LEU A 37 -15.51 22.81 -28.37
CA LEU A 37 -15.51 21.65 -27.48
C LEU A 37 -14.40 20.63 -27.79
N PRO A 38 -14.14 20.24 -29.06
CA PRO A 38 -13.05 19.29 -29.35
C PRO A 38 -11.68 19.80 -28.87
N ARG A 39 -11.44 21.11 -28.98
CA ARG A 39 -10.20 21.73 -28.52
C ARG A 39 -10.13 21.80 -26.99
N VAL A 40 -11.27 22.02 -26.32
CA VAL A 40 -11.35 21.96 -24.84
C VAL A 40 -11.07 20.54 -24.34
N GLU A 41 -11.58 19.51 -25.02
CA GLU A 41 -11.30 18.11 -24.68
C GLU A 41 -9.82 17.75 -24.89
N GLU A 42 -9.22 18.22 -25.99
CA GLU A 42 -7.78 18.08 -26.27
C GLU A 42 -6.92 18.77 -25.20
N ASP A 43 -7.20 20.05 -24.91
CA ASP A 43 -6.48 20.83 -23.91
C ASP A 43 -6.67 20.25 -22.50
N HIS A 44 -7.87 19.77 -22.16
CA HIS A 44 -8.13 19.06 -20.89
C HIS A 44 -7.28 17.78 -20.78
N GLY A 45 -7.26 16.95 -21.82
CA GLY A 45 -6.43 15.75 -21.85
C GLY A 45 -4.94 16.07 -21.71
N ALA A 46 -4.46 17.12 -22.36
CA ALA A 46 -3.08 17.57 -22.26
C ALA A 46 -2.73 18.11 -20.86
N LEU A 47 -3.64 18.83 -20.19
CA LEU A 47 -3.49 19.27 -18.80
C LEU A 47 -3.43 18.08 -17.83
N VAL A 48 -4.31 17.10 -17.99
CA VAL A 48 -4.31 15.86 -17.19
C VAL A 48 -2.99 15.11 -17.39
N ASN A 49 -2.51 14.97 -18.63
CA ASN A 49 -1.23 14.32 -18.92
C ASN A 49 -0.02 15.09 -18.37
N ALA A 50 -0.02 16.43 -18.43
CA ALA A 50 1.04 17.26 -17.88
C ALA A 50 1.11 17.18 -16.34
N ARG A 51 -0.04 17.01 -15.68
CA ARG A 51 -0.13 16.69 -14.24
C ARG A 51 0.38 15.28 -13.95
N ALA A 52 0.08 14.32 -14.84
CA ALA A 52 0.53 12.93 -14.71
C ALA A 52 2.06 12.75 -14.71
N GLY A 53 2.79 13.68 -15.32
CA GLY A 53 4.25 13.76 -15.29
C GLY A 53 4.83 14.54 -14.10
N SER A 54 4.03 14.89 -13.09
CA SER A 54 4.50 15.63 -11.90
C SER A 54 5.47 14.82 -11.03
N SER A 55 6.32 15.55 -10.31
CA SER A 55 7.27 14.96 -9.37
C SER A 55 6.53 14.20 -8.26
N ALA A 56 5.39 14.73 -7.81
CA ALA A 56 4.56 14.11 -6.79
C ALA A 56 3.84 12.85 -7.28
N GLU A 57 3.35 12.79 -8.52
CA GLU A 57 2.77 11.55 -9.05
C GLU A 57 3.82 10.45 -9.23
N THR A 58 5.03 10.81 -9.69
CA THR A 58 6.16 9.87 -9.77
C THR A 58 6.51 9.33 -8.39
N ALA A 59 6.54 10.19 -7.37
CA ALA A 59 6.77 9.79 -5.98
C ALA A 59 5.65 8.88 -5.44
N LEU A 60 4.38 9.16 -5.76
CA LEU A 60 3.24 8.32 -5.36
C LEU A 60 3.30 6.93 -6.01
N ARG A 61 3.69 6.85 -7.29
CA ARG A 61 3.90 5.56 -7.97
C ARG A 61 5.01 4.76 -7.31
N ALA A 62 6.16 5.38 -7.04
CA ALA A 62 7.27 4.74 -6.35
C ALA A 62 6.90 4.22 -4.96
N LEU A 63 6.16 5.02 -4.17
CA LEU A 63 5.65 4.59 -2.86
C LEU A 63 4.64 3.45 -2.98
N SER A 64 3.78 3.46 -4.00
CA SER A 64 2.81 2.40 -4.25
C SER A 64 3.48 1.08 -4.63
N ASP A 65 4.53 1.12 -5.45
CA ASP A 65 5.30 -0.07 -5.80
C ASP A 65 6.11 -0.60 -4.60
N GLN A 66 6.64 0.29 -3.77
CA GLN A 66 7.27 -0.08 -2.52
C GLN A 66 6.27 -0.76 -1.56
N ALA A 67 5.05 -0.22 -1.42
CA ALA A 67 4.00 -0.81 -0.59
C ALA A 67 3.65 -2.23 -1.07
N LYS A 68 3.43 -2.43 -2.37
CA LYS A 68 3.16 -3.76 -2.95
C LYS A 68 4.28 -4.76 -2.69
N ALA A 69 5.54 -4.34 -2.77
CA ALA A 69 6.67 -5.22 -2.51
C ALA A 69 6.76 -5.62 -1.03
N LEU A 70 6.49 -4.68 -0.12
CA LEU A 70 6.45 -4.94 1.32
C LEU A 70 5.28 -5.86 1.71
N ASP A 71 4.11 -5.60 1.15
CA ASP A 71 2.89 -6.40 1.29
C ASP A 71 3.10 -7.85 0.84
N SER A 72 3.60 -8.05 -0.38
CA SER A 72 3.94 -9.39 -0.88
C SER A 72 4.93 -10.11 0.04
N ARG A 73 5.96 -9.42 0.52
CA ARG A 73 6.93 -9.98 1.47
C ARG A 73 6.27 -10.34 2.80
N HIS A 74 5.41 -9.47 3.32
CA HIS A 74 4.65 -9.67 4.56
C HIS A 74 3.80 -10.94 4.46
N ASP A 75 3.03 -11.11 3.38
CA ASP A 75 2.22 -12.30 3.11
C ASP A 75 3.03 -13.58 3.04
N HIS A 76 4.19 -13.53 2.37
CA HIS A 76 5.09 -14.67 2.29
C HIS A 76 5.62 -15.07 3.67
N LEU A 77 5.96 -14.10 4.53
CA LEU A 77 6.42 -14.37 5.88
C LEU A 77 5.30 -14.93 6.76
N GLN A 78 4.07 -14.41 6.67
CA GLN A 78 2.93 -14.94 7.41
C GLN A 78 2.61 -16.38 6.99
N ARG A 79 2.63 -16.67 5.69
CA ARG A 79 2.49 -18.04 5.17
C ARG A 79 3.61 -18.95 5.65
N ALA A 80 4.86 -18.49 5.62
CA ALA A 80 6.01 -19.26 6.10
C ALA A 80 5.87 -19.60 7.58
N LEU A 81 5.44 -18.65 8.40
CA LEU A 81 5.17 -18.89 9.82
C LEU A 81 4.04 -19.90 10.00
N HIS A 82 2.90 -19.69 9.34
CA HIS A 82 1.72 -20.55 9.45
C HIS A 82 2.07 -22.01 9.13
N PHE A 83 2.67 -22.26 7.96
CA PHE A 83 3.04 -23.60 7.55
C PHE A 83 4.21 -24.15 8.35
N GLY A 84 5.16 -23.32 8.76
CA GLY A 84 6.30 -23.73 9.59
C GLY A 84 5.86 -24.26 10.97
N LEU A 85 4.93 -23.58 11.63
CA LEU A 85 4.36 -24.04 12.91
C LEU A 85 3.58 -25.35 12.74
N ARG A 86 2.75 -25.46 11.70
CA ARG A 86 1.99 -26.68 11.40
C ARG A 86 2.91 -27.88 11.10
N ALA A 87 3.94 -27.68 10.28
CA ALA A 87 4.90 -28.72 9.96
C ALA A 87 5.70 -29.16 11.20
N ALA A 88 6.13 -28.23 12.05
CA ALA A 88 6.86 -28.55 13.28
C ALA A 88 6.02 -29.38 14.25
N LYS A 89 4.74 -29.04 14.42
CA LYS A 89 3.77 -29.81 15.21
C LYS A 89 3.69 -31.26 14.72
N GLU A 90 3.42 -31.48 13.44
CA GLU A 90 3.28 -32.82 12.88
C GLU A 90 4.59 -33.62 12.97
N ALA A 91 5.74 -32.96 12.81
CA ALA A 91 7.04 -33.60 12.95
C ALA A 91 7.29 -34.10 14.39
N LEU A 92 6.89 -33.34 15.42
CA LEU A 92 7.02 -33.75 16.83
C LEU A 92 6.11 -34.94 17.18
N LEU A 93 4.88 -34.95 16.64
CA LEU A 93 3.95 -36.06 16.81
C LEU A 93 4.38 -37.33 16.08
N GLY A 94 5.21 -37.21 15.03
CA GLY A 94 5.80 -38.33 14.30
C GLY A 94 7.07 -38.91 14.92
N GLN A 95 7.57 -38.36 16.04
CA GLN A 95 8.76 -38.88 16.73
C GLN A 95 8.43 -40.16 17.52
N ASP A 96 9.48 -40.90 17.92
CA ASP A 96 9.38 -42.07 18.78
C ASP A 96 10.35 -41.94 19.99
N PRO A 97 9.86 -41.63 21.21
CA PRO A 97 8.45 -41.34 21.53
C PRO A 97 8.00 -39.96 21.01
N PRO A 98 6.69 -39.75 20.78
CA PRO A 98 6.15 -38.47 20.32
C PRO A 98 6.26 -37.39 21.40
N ASP A 99 6.64 -36.17 21.00
CA ASP A 99 6.68 -35.00 21.88
C ASP A 99 5.35 -34.23 21.81
N VAL A 100 4.35 -34.77 22.52
CA VAL A 100 2.99 -34.22 22.55
C VAL A 100 2.96 -32.85 23.24
N ALA A 101 3.76 -32.65 24.28
CA ALA A 101 3.75 -31.42 25.07
C ALA A 101 4.22 -30.21 24.25
N LEU A 102 5.31 -30.35 23.48
CA LEU A 102 5.76 -29.26 22.61
C LEU A 102 4.80 -29.06 21.44
N ALA A 103 4.22 -30.14 20.88
CA ALA A 103 3.23 -30.04 19.81
C ALA A 103 1.98 -29.23 20.22
N GLU A 104 1.46 -29.44 21.44
CA GLU A 104 0.35 -28.64 22.00
C GLU A 104 0.75 -27.18 22.23
N ALA A 105 1.97 -26.93 22.73
CA ALA A 105 2.48 -25.58 22.92
C ALA A 105 2.61 -24.81 21.58
N ILE A 106 2.99 -25.49 20.50
CA ILE A 106 3.02 -24.93 19.15
C ILE A 106 1.62 -24.58 18.66
N ASP A 107 0.63 -25.44 18.90
CA ASP A 107 -0.76 -25.18 18.50
C ASP A 107 -1.33 -23.96 19.23
N ALA A 108 -1.09 -23.86 20.55
CA ALA A 108 -1.49 -22.69 21.34
C ALA A 108 -0.80 -21.40 20.89
N ALA A 109 0.49 -21.47 20.52
CA ALA A 109 1.20 -20.33 19.95
C ALA A 109 0.64 -19.93 18.56
N HIS A 110 0.27 -20.91 17.74
CA HIS A 110 -0.36 -20.68 16.43
C HIS A 110 -1.70 -19.95 16.56
N GLU A 111 -2.58 -20.41 17.45
CA GLU A 111 -3.88 -19.76 17.69
C GLU A 111 -3.74 -18.33 18.24
N LYS A 112 -2.77 -18.08 19.11
CA LYS A 112 -2.49 -16.73 19.64
C LYS A 112 -1.96 -15.78 18.58
N LEU A 113 -1.07 -16.25 17.70
CA LEU A 113 -0.41 -15.42 16.70
C LEU A 113 -1.26 -15.23 15.43
N LEU A 114 -2.03 -16.24 15.06
CA LEU A 114 -2.80 -16.33 13.82
C LEU A 114 -4.22 -16.84 14.12
N PRO A 115 -5.03 -16.10 14.91
CA PRO A 115 -6.36 -16.56 15.36
C PRO A 115 -7.34 -16.81 14.19
N THR A 116 -7.14 -16.14 13.06
CA THR A 116 -7.92 -16.33 11.83
C THR A 116 -7.14 -17.09 10.75
N GLY A 117 -6.04 -17.76 11.13
CA GLY A 117 -5.18 -18.49 10.21
C GLY A 117 -4.52 -17.56 9.20
N LEU A 118 -4.74 -17.80 7.90
CA LEU A 118 -4.20 -16.99 6.81
C LEU A 118 -5.14 -15.86 6.34
N GLU A 119 -6.31 -15.69 6.95
CA GLU A 119 -7.21 -14.59 6.58
C GLU A 119 -6.64 -13.20 6.92
N VAL A 120 -5.60 -13.14 7.75
CA VAL A 120 -4.88 -11.91 8.11
C VAL A 120 -4.20 -11.22 6.91
N VAL A 121 -3.89 -11.94 5.83
CA VAL A 121 -3.32 -11.38 4.58
C VAL A 121 -4.34 -10.63 3.71
N LYS A 122 -5.60 -10.57 4.12
CA LYS A 122 -6.67 -9.85 3.42
C LYS A 122 -7.02 -8.53 4.11
N ALA A 123 -6.27 -8.15 5.14
CA ALA A 123 -6.55 -6.94 5.90
C ALA A 123 -6.09 -5.68 5.14
N SER A 124 -6.54 -4.50 5.56
CA SER A 124 -5.99 -3.27 5.03
C SER A 124 -4.56 -3.07 5.53
N TYR A 125 -3.70 -2.44 4.72
CA TYR A 125 -2.28 -2.20 5.06
C TYR A 125 -2.06 -1.53 6.42
N GLU A 126 -2.96 -0.61 6.81
CA GLU A 126 -2.93 0.04 8.13
C GLU A 126 -3.21 -0.95 9.27
N SER A 127 -4.22 -1.81 9.07
CA SER A 127 -4.56 -2.87 10.03
C SER A 127 -3.45 -3.90 10.14
N GLU A 128 -2.85 -4.28 9.01
CA GLU A 128 -1.71 -5.20 8.97
C GLU A 128 -0.50 -4.66 9.72
N ALA A 129 -0.16 -3.40 9.52
CA ALA A 129 0.95 -2.76 10.22
C ALA A 129 0.75 -2.78 11.74
N GLY A 130 -0.45 -2.43 12.20
CA GLY A 130 -0.80 -2.46 13.63
C GLY A 130 -0.78 -3.87 14.21
N ASN A 131 -1.39 -4.83 13.52
CA ASN A 131 -1.46 -6.22 13.95
C ASN A 131 -0.08 -6.90 13.97
N ALA A 132 0.76 -6.66 12.95
CA ALA A 132 2.10 -7.22 12.87
C ALA A 132 3.00 -6.76 14.03
N VAL A 133 2.88 -5.50 14.45
CA VAL A 133 3.62 -4.97 15.61
C VAL A 133 3.14 -5.64 16.91
N GLN A 134 1.83 -5.76 17.10
CA GLN A 134 1.27 -6.42 18.28
C GLN A 134 1.66 -7.90 18.34
N MET A 135 1.58 -8.60 17.22
CA MET A 135 2.02 -9.99 17.05
C MET A 135 3.49 -10.16 17.43
N ALA A 136 4.38 -9.27 16.96
CA ALA A 136 5.80 -9.30 17.32
C ALA A 136 6.05 -9.03 18.80
N GLN A 137 5.29 -8.14 19.43
CA GLN A 137 5.39 -7.90 20.86
C GLN A 137 4.89 -9.09 21.67
N LEU A 138 3.76 -9.69 21.29
CA LEU A 138 3.20 -10.89 21.90
C LEU A 138 4.22 -12.06 21.83
N ALA A 139 4.80 -12.27 20.65
CA ALA A 139 5.81 -13.30 20.46
C ALA A 139 7.03 -13.12 21.38
N LYS A 140 7.56 -11.90 21.49
CA LYS A 140 8.70 -11.62 22.38
C LYS A 140 8.38 -11.82 23.86
N LYS A 141 7.19 -11.41 24.30
CA LYS A 141 6.82 -11.38 25.71
C LYS A 141 6.37 -12.73 26.23
N GLU A 142 5.61 -13.48 25.44
CA GLU A 142 4.89 -14.66 25.92
C GLU A 142 5.32 -15.97 25.24
N LEU A 143 5.84 -15.91 24.00
CA LEU A 143 5.98 -17.11 23.16
C LEU A 143 7.43 -17.41 22.75
N SER A 144 8.40 -16.59 23.16
CA SER A 144 9.81 -16.70 22.74
C SER A 144 10.37 -18.10 22.98
N GLY A 145 10.16 -18.66 24.19
CA GLY A 145 10.68 -19.97 24.55
C GLY A 145 10.20 -21.12 23.64
N VAL A 146 8.95 -21.07 23.15
CA VAL A 146 8.44 -22.08 22.20
C VAL A 146 8.92 -21.77 20.78
N LEU A 147 8.82 -20.51 20.35
CA LEU A 147 9.13 -20.11 18.98
C LEU A 147 10.62 -20.20 18.62
N GLU A 148 11.52 -20.07 19.59
CA GLU A 148 12.98 -20.22 19.41
C GLU A 148 13.38 -21.68 19.09
N GLN A 149 12.60 -22.65 19.58
CA GLN A 149 12.86 -24.08 19.35
C GLN A 149 12.49 -24.53 17.93
N ILE A 150 11.63 -23.77 17.26
CA ILE A 150 11.08 -24.14 15.96
C ILE A 150 11.95 -23.53 14.86
N ARG A 151 12.62 -24.38 14.07
CA ARG A 151 13.40 -23.94 12.91
C ARG A 151 12.55 -24.01 11.64
N VAL A 152 12.36 -22.86 10.99
CA VAL A 152 11.67 -22.79 9.70
C VAL A 152 12.66 -22.81 8.54
N LEU A 153 13.87 -22.26 8.74
CA LEU A 153 15.04 -22.42 7.89
C LEU A 153 16.27 -22.75 8.77
N PRO A 154 17.40 -23.23 8.20
CA PRO A 154 18.56 -23.67 8.99
C PRO A 154 19.01 -22.68 10.08
N ASN A 155 18.92 -21.37 9.81
CA ASN A 155 19.32 -20.32 10.75
C ASN A 155 18.19 -19.34 11.09
N VAL A 156 16.93 -19.71 10.83
CA VAL A 156 15.77 -18.84 11.08
C VAL A 156 14.75 -19.61 11.92
N SER A 157 14.54 -19.13 13.14
CA SER A 157 13.49 -19.64 14.01
C SER A 157 12.11 -19.07 13.66
N ALA A 158 11.05 -19.69 14.17
CA ALA A 158 9.71 -19.12 14.07
C ALA A 158 9.65 -17.74 14.76
N LEU A 159 10.40 -17.54 15.85
CA LEU A 159 10.50 -16.23 16.50
C LEU A 159 11.08 -15.20 15.53
N ASP A 160 12.18 -15.51 14.86
CA ASP A 160 12.82 -14.61 13.89
C ASP A 160 11.85 -14.21 12.78
N LEU A 161 11.03 -15.14 12.27
CA LEU A 161 10.01 -14.83 11.28
C LEU A 161 8.96 -13.86 11.82
N VAL A 162 8.44 -14.09 13.03
CA VAL A 162 7.45 -13.17 13.63
C VAL A 162 8.03 -11.77 13.84
N LEU A 163 9.30 -11.65 14.21
CA LEU A 163 9.96 -10.36 14.35
C LEU A 163 10.17 -9.66 13.01
N GLN A 164 10.46 -10.43 11.96
CA GLN A 164 10.54 -9.91 10.60
C GLN A 164 9.17 -9.47 10.10
N ILE A 165 8.09 -10.20 10.38
CA ILE A 165 6.70 -9.81 10.10
C ILE A 165 6.42 -8.44 10.73
N GLY A 166 6.71 -8.28 12.02
CA GLY A 166 6.54 -6.99 12.71
C GLY A 166 7.34 -5.84 12.10
N THR A 167 8.57 -6.11 11.65
CA THR A 167 9.44 -5.11 11.02
C THR A 167 8.94 -4.70 9.62
N VAL A 168 8.52 -5.67 8.82
CA VAL A 168 7.95 -5.43 7.49
C VAL A 168 6.60 -4.71 7.61
N GLY A 169 5.74 -5.14 8.53
CA GLY A 169 4.46 -4.47 8.81
C GLY A 169 4.63 -3.02 9.26
N ALA A 170 5.58 -2.74 10.17
CA ALA A 170 5.91 -1.37 10.55
C ALA A 170 6.41 -0.52 9.37
N SER A 171 7.20 -1.12 8.48
CA SER A 171 7.68 -0.45 7.26
C SER A 171 6.54 -0.16 6.28
N LEU A 172 5.59 -1.09 6.13
CA LEU A 172 4.40 -0.91 5.30
C LEU A 172 3.54 0.25 5.81
N GLY A 173 3.29 0.30 7.13
CA GLY A 173 2.57 1.41 7.76
C GLY A 173 3.25 2.76 7.54
N ALA A 174 4.58 2.82 7.62
CA ALA A 174 5.33 4.04 7.34
C ALA A 174 5.24 4.49 5.87
N VAL A 175 5.19 3.55 4.92
CA VAL A 175 5.01 3.85 3.49
C VAL A 175 3.60 4.38 3.23
N GLU A 176 2.56 3.79 3.80
CA GLU A 176 1.18 4.28 3.63
C GLU A 176 0.97 5.67 4.25
N GLN A 177 1.59 5.95 5.40
CA GLN A 177 1.60 7.31 5.97
C GLN A 177 2.26 8.31 5.01
N LYS A 178 3.44 7.96 4.46
CA LYS A 178 4.13 8.81 3.47
C LYS A 178 3.28 9.02 2.23
N LYS A 179 2.65 7.97 1.70
CA LYS A 179 1.77 8.03 0.53
C LYS A 179 0.59 8.98 0.75
N SER A 180 -0.05 8.91 1.92
CA SER A 180 -1.11 9.84 2.31
C SER A 180 -0.61 11.29 2.36
N MET A 181 0.56 11.55 2.95
CA MET A 181 1.16 12.88 2.98
C MET A 181 1.55 13.39 1.59
N THR A 182 2.15 12.54 0.76
CA THR A 182 2.53 12.87 -0.63
C THR A 182 1.30 13.12 -1.49
N ALA A 183 0.19 12.41 -1.29
CA ALA A 183 -1.06 12.66 -2.00
C ALA A 183 -1.63 14.04 -1.67
N VAL A 184 -1.60 14.43 -0.38
CA VAL A 184 -2.00 15.78 0.05
C VAL A 184 -1.06 16.85 -0.52
N ALA A 185 0.25 16.60 -0.57
CA ALA A 185 1.21 17.51 -1.17
C ALA A 185 1.03 17.64 -2.69
N ALA A 186 0.78 16.53 -3.39
CA ALA A 186 0.49 16.49 -4.83
C ALA A 186 -0.78 17.29 -5.17
N ALA A 187 -1.78 17.24 -4.30
CA ALA A 187 -3.00 18.02 -4.46
C ALA A 187 -2.78 19.53 -4.29
N LYS A 188 -1.69 19.94 -3.63
CA LYS A 188 -1.33 21.34 -3.37
C LYS A 188 -0.11 21.82 -4.18
N GLU A 189 0.46 20.97 -5.04
CA GLU A 189 1.62 21.33 -5.86
C GLU A 189 1.16 22.28 -6.97
N GLU A 190 1.45 23.57 -6.79
CA GLU A 190 1.32 24.56 -7.85
C GLU A 190 2.36 24.25 -8.92
N ILE A 191 1.92 23.69 -10.06
CA ILE A 191 2.79 23.52 -11.23
C ILE A 191 2.79 24.85 -11.99
N PRO A 192 3.93 25.56 -12.09
CA PRO A 192 3.96 26.85 -12.77
C PRO A 192 3.51 26.71 -14.22
N ALA A 193 2.69 27.64 -14.70
CA ALA A 193 2.13 27.62 -16.06
C ALA A 193 3.21 27.44 -17.15
N ALA A 194 4.44 27.91 -16.92
CA ALA A 194 5.56 27.70 -17.84
C ALA A 194 5.99 26.22 -17.96
N GLU A 195 6.00 25.48 -16.85
CA GLU A 195 6.34 24.06 -16.83
C GLU A 195 5.21 23.21 -17.43
N VAL A 196 3.95 23.58 -17.19
CA VAL A 196 2.78 22.95 -17.84
C VAL A 196 2.89 23.08 -19.36
N ARG A 197 3.13 24.29 -19.86
CA ARG A 197 3.30 24.54 -21.31
C ARG A 197 4.49 23.78 -21.91
N ARG A 198 5.55 23.55 -21.12
CA ARG A 198 6.70 22.74 -21.55
C ARG A 198 6.29 21.28 -21.74
N ARG A 199 5.54 20.72 -20.80
CA ARG A 199 5.09 19.32 -20.81
C ARG A 199 4.00 19.03 -21.83
N MET A 200 3.16 20.00 -22.16
CA MET A 200 2.16 19.87 -23.22
C MET A 200 2.77 19.86 -24.64
N ARG A 201 4.06 20.24 -24.80
CA ARG A 201 4.76 20.30 -26.10
C ARG A 201 5.65 19.10 -26.40
N THR A 202 5.87 18.24 -25.41
CA THR A 202 6.62 16.99 -25.51
C THR A 202 5.67 15.83 -25.73
#